data_AF-A0A8H9GS62-F1
#
_entry.id   AF-A0A8H9GS62-F1
#
_cell.length_a   1.000
_cell.length_b   1.000
_cell.length_c   1.000
_cell.angle_alpha   90.00
_cell.angle_beta   90.00
_cell.angle_gamma   90.00
#
_symmetry.space_group_name_H-M   'P 1'
#
loop_
_entity.id
_entity.type
_entity.pdbx_description
1 polymer ?
#
loop_
_entity_poly.entity_id
_entity_poly.type
_entity_poly.pdbx_seq_one_letter_code
_entity_poly.pdbx_strand_id
1 'polypeptide(L)'
;MSEPNPELLLLDFVQAVLARPRMYTIHGSFDEVVAFIHGYHTGHGHSETRWFDFLESERRADEYLDHFFLRVRQHCPDDAAAVRELHTLYTEFLQRTTG
;
A
#
# COMPACT_ATOMS: atom_id res chain seq x y z
N MET A 1 7.46 -6.29 -35.93
CA MET A 1 6.62 -6.30 -34.73
C MET A 1 7.35 -5.49 -33.69
N SER A 2 6.91 -4.26 -33.42
CA SER A 2 7.48 -3.48 -32.32
C SER A 2 7.02 -4.14 -31.03
N GLU A 3 7.97 -4.56 -30.19
CA GLU A 3 7.65 -4.98 -28.83
C GLU A 3 6.89 -3.83 -28.13
N PRO A 4 5.82 -4.12 -27.37
CA PRO A 4 5.16 -3.08 -26.60
C PRO A 4 6.21 -2.49 -25.64
N ASN A 5 6.51 -1.21 -25.80
CA ASN A 5 7.36 -0.48 -24.86
C ASN A 5 6.65 -0.53 -23.51
N PRO A 6 7.19 -1.22 -22.48
CA PRO A 6 6.52 -1.25 -21.19
C PRO A 6 6.43 0.18 -20.69
N GLU A 7 5.21 0.65 -20.41
CA GLU A 7 5.02 1.97 -19.80
C GLU A 7 5.84 2.01 -18.51
N LEU A 8 6.87 2.86 -18.49
CA LEU A 8 7.68 3.09 -17.31
C LEU A 8 6.83 3.93 -16.34
N LEU A 9 6.38 3.28 -15.27
CA LEU A 9 5.66 3.94 -14.19
C LEU A 9 6.65 4.35 -13.10
N LEU A 10 6.67 5.64 -12.75
CA LEU A 10 7.34 6.10 -11.55
C LEU A 10 6.44 5.80 -10.36
N LEU A 11 6.89 4.88 -9.50
CA LEU A 11 6.17 4.48 -8.30
C LEU A 11 6.93 5.01 -7.07
N ASP A 12 6.19 5.44 -6.05
CA ASP A 12 6.79 5.61 -4.73
C ASP A 12 7.11 4.24 -4.09
N PHE A 13 7.83 4.25 -2.98
CA PHE A 13 8.23 3.02 -2.30
C PHE A 13 7.04 2.16 -1.86
N VAL A 14 5.95 2.77 -1.38
CA VAL A 14 4.76 2.02 -0.93
C VAL A 14 4.08 1.35 -2.12
N GLN A 15 3.89 2.07 -3.23
CA GLN A 15 3.35 1.51 -4.46
C GLN A 15 4.23 0.37 -4.98
N ALA A 16 5.56 0.50 -4.90
CA ALA A 16 6.47 -0.57 -5.32
C ALA A 16 6.32 -1.84 -4.47
N VAL A 17 6.20 -1.70 -3.14
CA VAL A 17 5.95 -2.84 -2.23
C VAL A 17 4.60 -3.48 -2.53
N LEU A 18 3.54 -2.69 -2.68
CA LEU A 18 2.19 -3.20 -2.95
C LEU A 18 2.05 -3.84 -4.34
N ALA A 19 2.77 -3.34 -5.35
CA ALA A 19 2.77 -3.90 -6.69
C ALA A 19 3.56 -5.22 -6.79
N ARG A 20 4.63 -5.38 -5.98
CA ARG A 20 5.53 -6.54 -6.02
C ARG A 20 5.87 -7.04 -4.60
N PRO A 21 4.89 -7.50 -3.81
CA PRO A 21 5.07 -7.75 -2.38
C PRO A 21 6.15 -8.79 -2.08
N ARG A 22 6.26 -9.84 -2.90
CA ARG A 22 7.28 -10.90 -2.74
C ARG A 22 8.72 -10.48 -3.04
N MET A 23 8.94 -9.27 -3.55
CA MET A 23 10.30 -8.72 -3.64
C MET A 23 10.79 -8.17 -2.29
N TYR A 24 9.86 -7.85 -1.38
CA TYR A 24 10.14 -7.18 -0.11
C TYR A 24 9.79 -8.03 1.10
N THR A 25 8.88 -9.01 0.94
CA THR A 25 8.48 -9.94 1.99
C THR A 25 8.57 -11.39 1.53
N ILE A 26 8.56 -12.33 2.48
CA ILE A 26 8.80 -13.76 2.20
C ILE A 26 7.60 -14.37 1.47
N HIS A 27 6.39 -14.15 1.96
CA HIS A 27 5.18 -14.77 1.42
C HIS A 27 4.35 -13.79 0.58
N GLY A 28 4.49 -12.49 0.84
CA GLY A 28 3.65 -11.47 0.23
C GLY A 28 2.24 -11.47 0.80
N SER A 29 2.08 -11.98 2.03
CA SER A 29 0.79 -11.94 2.73
C SER A 29 0.45 -10.51 3.09
N PHE A 30 -0.84 -10.25 3.29
CA PHE A 30 -1.33 -8.91 3.61
C PHE A 30 -0.69 -8.36 4.89
N ASP A 31 -0.63 -9.18 5.95
CA ASP A 31 -0.04 -8.79 7.23
C ASP A 31 1.46 -8.53 7.13
N GLU A 32 2.21 -9.37 6.39
CA GLU A 32 3.63 -9.13 6.15
C GLU A 32 3.87 -7.80 5.43
N VAL A 33 3.07 -7.52 4.40
CA VAL A 33 3.19 -6.31 3.59
C VAL A 33 2.89 -5.07 4.43
N VAL A 34 1.79 -5.06 5.18
CA VAL A 34 1.44 -3.94 6.06
C VAL A 34 2.51 -3.74 7.13
N ALA A 35 2.95 -4.81 7.80
CA ALA A 35 3.99 -4.73 8.83
C ALA A 35 5.32 -4.23 8.27
N PHE A 36 5.72 -4.67 7.07
CA PHE A 36 6.94 -4.21 6.40
C PHE A 36 6.88 -2.72 6.07
N ILE A 37 5.78 -2.26 5.46
CA ILE A 37 5.59 -0.84 5.14
C ILE A 37 5.62 -0.03 6.43
N HIS A 38 4.86 -0.41 7.46
CA HIS A 38 4.88 0.31 8.74
C HIS A 38 6.28 0.36 9.36
N GLY A 39 6.98 -0.77 9.40
CA GLY A 39 8.34 -0.88 9.94
C GLY A 39 9.36 -0.02 9.21
N TYR A 40 9.25 0.09 7.89
CA TYR A 40 10.09 0.99 7.09
C TYR A 40 9.96 2.44 7.54
N HIS A 41 8.71 2.92 7.71
CA HIS A 41 8.41 4.31 8.05
C HIS A 41 8.70 4.65 9.52
N THR A 42 8.53 3.70 10.44
CA THR A 42 8.88 3.92 11.85
C THR A 42 10.39 3.88 12.07
N GLY A 43 11.13 3.10 11.28
CA GLY A 43 12.60 3.03 11.34
C GLY A 43 13.31 4.20 10.63
N HIS A 44 12.76 4.69 9.52
CA HIS A 44 13.29 5.81 8.75
C HIS A 44 12.42 7.04 8.98
N GLY A 45 12.78 7.87 9.96
CA GLY A 45 11.97 9.00 10.43
C GLY A 45 11.56 10.06 9.38
N HIS A 46 12.07 9.98 8.15
CA HIS A 46 11.58 10.72 6.99
C HIS A 46 11.51 9.78 5.78
N SER A 47 10.30 9.47 5.32
CA SER A 47 10.06 8.81 4.04
C SER A 47 9.54 9.85 3.03
N GLU A 48 9.91 9.70 1.76
CA GLU A 48 9.38 10.53 0.65
C GLU A 48 7.95 10.12 0.22
N THR A 49 7.36 9.16 0.93
CA THR A 49 6.04 8.59 0.70
C THR A 49 5.00 9.32 1.55
N ARG A 50 3.72 9.13 1.20
CA ARG A 50 2.59 9.71 1.95
C ARG A 50 1.81 8.66 2.73
N TRP A 51 2.49 7.63 3.20
CA TRP A 51 1.87 6.49 3.87
C TRP A 51 1.07 6.91 5.12
N PHE A 52 1.64 7.72 6.00
CA PHE A 52 0.93 8.14 7.21
C PHE A 52 -0.21 9.13 6.92
N ASP A 53 -0.05 10.01 5.94
CA ASP A 53 -1.17 10.86 5.48
C ASP A 53 -2.33 10.00 4.96
N PHE A 54 -2.02 8.96 4.18
CA PHE A 54 -3.01 8.01 3.71
C PHE A 54 -3.72 7.32 4.87
N LEU A 55 -2.97 6.76 5.82
CA LEU A 55 -3.54 6.08 6.99
C LEU A 55 -4.41 7.02 7.83
N GLU A 56 -4.00 8.27 7.99
CA GLU A 56 -4.80 9.29 8.67
C GLU A 56 -6.08 9.64 7.89
N SER A 57 -6.01 9.66 6.54
CA SER A 57 -7.19 9.91 5.71
C SER A 57 -8.20 8.76 5.71
N GLU A 58 -7.73 7.53 5.92
CA GLU A 58 -8.56 6.33 6.04
C GLU A 58 -9.06 6.11 7.49
N ARG A 59 -8.46 6.81 8.46
CA ARG A 59 -8.87 6.77 9.86
C ARG A 59 -10.21 7.50 10.00
N ARG A 60 -11.26 6.75 10.35
CA ARG A 60 -12.51 7.37 10.80
C ARG A 60 -12.32 7.98 12.17
N ALA A 61 -13.11 9.00 12.50
CA ALA A 61 -12.98 9.80 13.72
C ALA A 61 -12.88 8.97 15.02
N ASP A 62 -13.44 7.74 15.05
CA ASP A 62 -13.48 6.87 16.22
C ASP A 62 -12.87 5.47 16.00
N GLU A 63 -12.15 5.23 14.91
CA GLU A 63 -11.60 3.90 14.60
C GLU A 63 -10.06 3.86 14.71
N TYR A 64 -9.55 2.78 15.32
CA TYR A 64 -8.13 2.46 15.32
C TYR A 64 -7.67 2.01 13.92
N LEU A 65 -6.40 2.27 13.56
CA LEU A 65 -5.82 1.87 12.27
C LEU A 65 -5.92 0.36 12.01
N ASP A 66 -5.80 -0.46 13.06
CA ASP A 66 -5.96 -1.92 12.95
C ASP A 66 -7.36 -2.32 12.42
N HIS A 67 -8.40 -1.52 12.72
CA HIS A 67 -9.74 -1.76 12.18
C HIS A 67 -9.83 -1.47 10.68
N PHE A 68 -9.06 -0.51 10.17
CA PHE A 68 -9.00 -0.24 8.73
C PHE A 68 -8.41 -1.44 7.99
N PHE A 69 -7.24 -1.93 8.39
CA PHE A 69 -6.60 -3.09 7.75
C PHE A 69 -7.44 -4.35 7.89
N LEU A 70 -8.06 -4.57 9.05
CA LEU A 70 -8.99 -5.67 9.25
C LEU A 70 -10.17 -5.59 8.28
N ARG A 71 -10.74 -4.40 8.08
CA ARG A 71 -11.84 -4.19 7.13
C ARG A 71 -11.41 -4.52 5.71
N VAL A 72 -10.26 -4.01 5.26
CA VAL A 72 -9.72 -4.34 3.93
C VAL A 72 -9.60 -5.85 3.79
N ARG A 73 -8.97 -6.52 4.76
CA ARG A 73 -8.75 -7.96 4.71
C ARG A 73 -10.05 -8.78 4.70
N GLN A 74 -11.07 -8.36 5.46
CA GLN A 74 -12.36 -9.06 5.57
C GLN A 74 -13.20 -8.98 4.29
N HIS A 75 -13.03 -7.94 3.47
CA HIS A 75 -13.77 -7.80 2.20
C HIS A 75 -13.08 -8.49 1.02
N CYS A 76 -11.91 -9.08 1.24
CA CYS A 76 -11.14 -9.74 0.20
C CYS A 76 -11.07 -11.27 0.39
N PRO A 77 -11.18 -12.05 -0.71
CA PRO A 77 -11.18 -13.51 -0.64
C PRO A 77 -9.84 -14.10 -0.20
N ASP A 78 -8.73 -13.41 -0.48
CA ASP A 78 -7.37 -13.84 -0.16
C ASP A 78 -6.44 -12.64 0.06
N ASP A 79 -5.22 -12.92 0.50
CA ASP A 79 -4.21 -11.88 0.79
C ASP A 79 -3.79 -11.13 -0.47
N ALA A 80 -3.72 -11.80 -1.63
CA ALA A 80 -3.33 -11.15 -2.87
C ALA A 80 -4.39 -10.13 -3.32
N ALA A 81 -5.66 -10.43 -3.13
CA ALA A 81 -6.77 -9.50 -3.34
C ALA A 81 -6.71 -8.34 -2.34
N ALA A 82 -6.43 -8.60 -1.06
CA ALA A 82 -6.30 -7.56 -0.04
C ALA A 82 -5.14 -6.60 -0.33
N VAL A 83 -3.99 -7.11 -0.78
CA VAL A 83 -2.84 -6.29 -1.19
C VAL A 83 -3.17 -5.46 -2.43
N ARG A 84 -3.88 -6.03 -3.43
CA ARG A 84 -4.34 -5.27 -4.60
C ARG A 84 -5.31 -4.16 -4.22
N GLU A 85 -6.26 -4.44 -3.31
CA GLU A 85 -7.20 -3.44 -2.83
C GLU A 85 -6.46 -2.28 -2.13
N LEU A 86 -5.53 -2.60 -1.22
CA LEU A 86 -4.71 -1.60 -0.56
C LEU A 86 -3.88 -0.78 -1.56
N HIS A 87 -3.37 -1.41 -2.62
CA HIS A 87 -2.66 -0.72 -3.70
C HIS A 87 -3.55 0.27 -4.44
N THR A 88 -4.78 -0.11 -4.75
CA THR A 88 -5.77 0.76 -5.39
C THR A 88 -6.08 1.96 -4.50
N LEU A 89 -6.44 1.72 -3.24
CA LEU A 89 -6.79 2.78 -2.28
C LEU A 89 -5.66 3.80 -2.10
N TYR A 90 -4.43 3.31 -1.95
CA TYR A 90 -3.27 4.19 -1.81
C TYR A 90 -2.99 4.99 -3.10
N THR A 91 -3.12 4.35 -4.27
CA THR A 91 -2.92 5.03 -5.57
C THR A 91 -3.99 6.11 -5.79
N GLU A 92 -5.25 5.83 -5.46
CA GLU A 92 -6.34 6.81 -5.53
C GLU A 92 -6.16 7.97 -4.55
N PHE A 93 -5.63 7.69 -3.34
CA PHE A 93 -5.26 8.73 -2.39
C PHE A 93 -4.18 9.67 -2.98
N LEU A 94 -3.12 9.12 -3.56
CA LEU A 94 -2.07 9.93 -4.20
C LEU A 94 -2.64 10.77 -5.35
N GLN A 95 -3.46 10.19 -6.23
CA GLN A 95 -4.07 10.92 -7.34
C GLN A 95 -4.95 12.09 -6.89
N ARG A 96 -5.74 11.91 -5.83
CA ARG A 96 -6.62 12.97 -5.27
C ARG A 96 -5.85 14.11 -4.61
N THR A 97 -4.62 13.87 -4.17
CA THR A 97 -3.86 14.81 -3.32
C THR A 97 -2.67 15.43 -4.02
N THR A 98 -2.41 15.05 -5.28
CA THR A 98 -1.34 15.62 -6.14
C THR A 98 -1.90 16.37 -7.35
N GLY A 99 -3.24 16.42 -7.51
CA GLY A 99 -3.96 17.12 -8.58
C GLY A 99 -4.53 18.47 -8.18
#